data_AF-A0A432F1Q4-F1
#
_entry.id   AF-A0A432F1Q4-F1
#
_cell.length_a   1.000
_cell.length_b   1.000
_cell.length_c   1.000
_cell.angle_alpha   90.00
_cell.angle_beta   90.00
_cell.angle_gamma   90.00
#
_symmetry.space_group_name_H-M   'P 1'
#
loop_
_entity.id
_entity.type
_entity.pdbx_description
1 polymer ?
#
loop_
_entity_poly.entity_id
_entity_poly.type
_entity_poly.pdbx_seq_one_letter_code
_entity_poly.pdbx_strand_id
1 'polypeptide(L)'
;MKQVNPSLRPTRRRFLTDMAAGTAVAGVSDIAFLSQLHAVPAAEAKVSPEAVQLLPEIEPTVRLIEDTPRARLMEVVAERIKAGMSYRELLAGLLLAGVRNVEPRPSVGFKFHAVLVVHSAHLASLSSPAADRWLPVFWALDNFKSAQARDVREGNWTMPPVNQKQVPSAAQAKRAFRRAMNRWDEEAADAAVTGLVRGHGANQ
;
A
#
# COMPACT_ATOMS: atom_id res chain seq x y z
N MET A 1 54.53 8.96 5.25
CA MET A 1 53.75 8.07 6.14
C MET A 1 53.08 8.89 7.22
N LYS A 2 51.76 9.10 7.15
CA LYS A 2 50.87 9.29 8.31
C LYS A 2 49.51 8.70 7.94
N GLN A 3 49.01 7.86 8.84
CA GLN A 3 47.91 6.91 8.65
C GLN A 3 46.55 7.61 8.49
N VAL A 4 45.73 7.09 7.58
CA VAL A 4 44.30 7.39 7.49
C VAL A 4 43.58 6.53 8.55
N ASN A 5 42.90 7.17 9.49
CA ASN A 5 42.07 6.51 10.50
C ASN A 5 40.70 6.13 9.86
N PRO A 6 40.27 4.86 9.84
CA PRO A 6 38.97 4.49 9.32
C PRO A 6 37.90 4.52 10.41
N SER A 7 36.68 4.91 10.01
CA SER A 7 35.38 4.66 10.66
C SER A 7 34.81 5.70 11.66
N LEU A 8 34.10 6.68 11.11
CA LEU A 8 32.86 7.19 11.70
C LEU A 8 31.73 6.96 10.71
N ARG A 9 31.24 5.71 10.61
CA ARG A 9 29.99 5.44 9.91
C ARG A 9 28.85 5.60 10.92
N PRO A 10 27.92 6.56 10.74
CA PRO A 10 26.76 6.66 11.62
C PRO A 10 25.93 5.37 11.51
N THR A 11 25.66 4.73 12.65
CA THR A 11 24.81 3.54 12.72
C THR A 11 23.44 3.94 13.25
N ARG A 12 22.38 3.24 12.79
CA ARG A 12 20.99 3.48 13.23
C ARG A 12 20.85 3.44 14.75
N ARG A 13 21.60 2.56 15.42
CA ARG A 13 21.62 2.45 16.88
C ARG A 13 22.13 3.73 17.55
N ARG A 14 23.21 4.32 17.03
CA ARG A 14 23.78 5.56 17.58
C ARG A 14 22.85 6.75 17.38
N PHE A 15 22.24 6.87 16.20
CA PHE A 15 21.23 7.90 15.93
C PHE A 15 20.02 7.81 16.87
N LEU A 16 19.52 6.61 17.15
CA LEU A 16 18.41 6.41 18.10
C LEU A 16 18.80 6.70 19.55
N THR A 17 20.02 6.32 19.96
CA THR A 17 20.54 6.66 21.29
C THR A 17 20.71 8.18 21.45
N ASP A 18 21.21 8.86 20.41
CA ASP A 18 21.44 10.30 20.43
C ASP A 18 20.10 11.09 20.41
N MET A 19 19.08 10.61 19.71
CA MET A 19 17.72 11.16 19.77
C MET A 19 17.07 10.98 21.15
N ALA A 20 17.23 9.81 21.78
CA ALA A 20 16.66 9.55 23.11
C ALA A 20 17.27 10.46 24.20
N ALA A 21 18.55 10.82 24.05
CA ALA A 21 19.21 11.76 24.96
C ALA A 21 18.76 13.23 24.73
N GLY A 22 18.40 13.60 23.49
CA GLY A 22 17.96 14.95 23.13
C GLY A 22 16.50 15.28 23.49
N THR A 23 15.61 14.28 23.52
CA THR A 23 14.17 14.49 23.80
C THR A 23 13.82 14.60 25.28
N ALA A 24 14.75 14.32 26.20
CA ALA A 24 14.47 14.34 27.63
C ALA A 24 14.28 15.76 28.21
N VAL A 25 14.64 16.83 27.48
CA VAL A 25 14.69 18.19 28.01
C VAL A 25 13.55 19.11 27.52
N ALA A 26 12.76 18.73 26.51
CA ALA A 26 11.72 19.63 25.97
C ALA A 26 10.51 18.91 25.33
N GLY A 27 9.72 18.16 26.10
CA GLY A 27 8.38 17.74 25.60
C GLY A 27 7.74 16.50 26.21
N VAL A 28 7.90 16.23 27.51
CA VAL A 28 7.31 15.03 28.14
C VAL A 28 5.77 15.15 28.36
N SER A 29 5.16 16.30 28.10
CA SER A 29 3.74 16.54 28.43
C SER A 29 2.71 15.97 27.44
N ASP A 30 3.08 15.56 26.22
CA ASP A 30 2.08 15.23 25.18
C ASP A 30 2.09 13.76 24.69
N ILE A 31 2.86 12.90 25.36
CA ILE A 31 2.98 11.47 25.00
C ILE A 31 2.11 10.58 25.90
N ALA A 32 1.43 11.17 26.90
CA ALA A 32 0.55 10.44 27.81
C ALA A 32 -0.64 9.78 27.11
N PHE A 33 -1.06 10.25 25.93
CA PHE A 33 -2.12 9.59 25.17
C PHE A 33 -1.67 8.21 24.63
N LEU A 34 -0.37 7.99 24.40
CA LEU A 34 0.14 6.70 23.90
C LEU A 34 -0.04 5.58 24.92
N SER A 35 -0.12 5.87 26.22
CA SER A 35 -0.38 4.86 27.25
C SER A 35 -1.86 4.41 27.30
N GLN A 36 -2.76 5.14 26.63
CA GLN A 36 -4.16 4.79 26.47
C GLN A 36 -4.43 3.98 25.19
N LEU A 37 -3.43 3.88 24.29
CA LEU A 37 -3.52 3.01 23.13
C LEU A 37 -3.32 1.56 23.56
N HIS A 38 -4.22 0.66 23.16
CA HIS A 38 -4.00 -0.76 23.36
C HIS A 38 -2.69 -1.18 22.68
N ALA A 39 -1.80 -1.80 23.46
CA ALA A 39 -0.56 -2.37 22.94
C ALA A 39 -0.91 -3.47 21.93
N VAL A 40 -0.60 -3.25 20.66
CA VAL A 40 -0.72 -4.27 19.62
C VAL A 40 0.30 -5.36 19.93
N PRO A 41 -0.10 -6.60 20.22
CA PRO A 41 0.83 -7.70 20.47
C PRO A 41 1.76 -7.85 19.27
N ALA A 42 3.05 -8.10 19.50
CA ALA A 42 4.05 -8.25 18.43
C ALA A 42 3.70 -9.36 17.42
N ALA A 43 2.81 -10.29 17.79
CA ALA A 43 2.26 -11.31 16.90
C ALA A 43 1.16 -10.79 15.95
N GLU A 44 0.35 -9.79 16.35
CA GLU A 44 -0.59 -9.09 15.46
C GLU A 44 0.13 -8.10 14.53
N ALA A 45 1.30 -7.61 14.93
CA ALA A 45 2.17 -6.77 14.11
C ALA A 45 3.05 -7.55 13.13
N LYS A 46 3.06 -8.89 13.20
CA LYS A 46 3.74 -9.74 12.20
C LYS A 46 2.92 -9.76 10.93
N VAL A 47 3.15 -8.78 10.07
CA VAL A 47 2.73 -8.84 8.66
C VAL A 47 3.41 -10.06 8.03
N SER A 48 2.66 -10.91 7.34
CA SER A 48 3.25 -12.06 6.64
C SER A 48 4.32 -11.55 5.67
N PRO A 49 5.53 -12.11 5.67
CA PRO A 49 6.58 -11.72 4.72
C PRO A 49 6.23 -12.04 3.25
N GLU A 50 5.10 -12.72 3.04
CA GLU A 50 4.65 -13.30 1.78
C GLU A 50 3.82 -12.33 0.93
N ALA A 51 3.36 -11.21 1.50
CA ALA A 51 2.60 -10.18 0.80
C ALA A 51 3.35 -8.83 0.74
N VAL A 52 3.01 -8.02 -0.26
CA VAL A 52 3.52 -6.65 -0.38
C VAL A 52 3.11 -5.80 0.83
N GLN A 53 4.08 -5.11 1.41
CA GLN A 53 3.86 -4.17 2.51
C GLN A 53 3.65 -2.77 1.95
N LEU A 54 2.57 -2.10 2.38
CA LEU A 54 2.28 -0.73 1.98
C LEU A 54 2.85 0.26 2.99
N LEU A 55 2.76 1.54 2.66
CA LEU A 55 3.23 2.60 3.54
C LEU A 55 2.36 2.66 4.82
N PRO A 56 2.96 2.93 6.00
CA PRO A 56 2.25 2.90 7.28
C PRO A 56 1.02 3.81 7.35
N GLU A 57 1.00 4.90 6.58
CA GLU A 57 -0.11 5.85 6.53
C GLU A 57 -1.36 5.32 5.83
N ILE A 58 -1.24 4.37 4.89
CA ILE A 58 -2.38 3.87 4.10
C ILE A 58 -2.72 2.42 4.45
N GLU A 59 -1.76 1.65 4.95
CA GLU A 59 -1.95 0.26 5.37
C GLU A 59 -3.16 0.06 6.30
N PRO A 60 -3.45 0.91 7.31
CA PRO A 60 -4.62 0.74 8.17
C PRO A 60 -5.94 0.78 7.41
N THR A 61 -6.05 1.66 6.41
CA THR A 61 -7.27 1.82 5.60
C THR A 61 -7.43 0.66 4.61
N VAL A 62 -6.33 0.16 4.06
CA VAL A 62 -6.34 -1.04 3.22
C VAL A 62 -6.79 -2.26 4.03
N ARG A 63 -6.18 -2.48 5.20
CA ARG A 63 -6.57 -3.56 6.11
C ARG A 63 -8.01 -3.44 6.59
N LEU A 64 -8.51 -2.23 6.86
CA LEU A 64 -9.92 -2.02 7.19
C LEU A 64 -10.83 -2.58 6.08
N ILE A 65 -10.50 -2.36 4.81
CA ILE A 65 -11.30 -2.84 3.67
C ILE A 65 -11.18 -4.37 3.51
N GLU A 66 -9.96 -4.90 3.65
CA GLU A 66 -9.67 -6.33 3.50
C GLU A 66 -10.27 -7.18 4.62
N ASP A 67 -10.01 -6.79 5.88
CA ASP A 67 -10.30 -7.57 7.07
C ASP A 67 -11.77 -7.43 7.52
N THR A 68 -12.44 -6.31 7.17
CA THR A 68 -13.85 -6.12 7.54
C THR A 68 -14.75 -7.05 6.71
N PRO A 69 -15.61 -7.87 7.34
CA PRO A 69 -16.58 -8.68 6.61
C PRO A 69 -17.51 -7.82 5.74
N ARG A 70 -17.84 -8.31 4.54
CA ARG A 70 -18.69 -7.59 3.56
C ARG A 70 -19.96 -6.99 4.20
N ALA A 71 -20.64 -7.76 5.04
CA ALA A 71 -21.89 -7.37 5.71
C ALA A 71 -21.75 -6.15 6.64
N ARG A 72 -20.55 -5.84 7.14
CA ARG A 72 -20.28 -4.70 8.02
C ARG A 72 -19.47 -3.58 7.36
N LEU A 73 -18.91 -3.83 6.17
CA LEU A 73 -17.97 -2.90 5.56
C LEU A 73 -18.57 -1.50 5.35
N MET A 74 -19.81 -1.43 4.85
CA MET A 74 -20.47 -0.16 4.59
C MET A 74 -20.64 0.67 5.87
N GLU A 75 -21.07 0.02 6.97
CA GLU A 75 -21.25 0.65 8.28
C GLU A 75 -19.90 1.16 8.83
N VAL A 76 -18.88 0.28 8.86
CA VAL A 76 -17.56 0.63 9.38
C VAL A 76 -16.94 1.79 8.58
N VAL A 77 -17.03 1.77 7.26
CA VAL A 77 -16.51 2.84 6.39
C VAL A 77 -17.30 4.13 6.60
N ALA A 78 -18.63 4.07 6.72
CA ALA A 78 -19.45 5.25 7.00
C ALA A 78 -19.05 5.91 8.34
N GLU A 79 -18.79 5.13 9.38
CA GLU A 79 -18.32 5.65 10.66
C GLU A 79 -16.91 6.26 10.55
N ARG A 80 -16.01 5.69 9.75
CA ARG A 80 -14.69 6.30 9.49
C ARG A 80 -14.80 7.61 8.71
N ILE A 81 -15.69 7.70 7.74
CA ILE A 81 -15.95 8.95 6.99
C ILE A 81 -16.47 10.03 7.94
N LYS A 82 -17.43 9.70 8.81
CA LYS A 82 -17.92 10.63 9.85
C LYS A 82 -16.81 11.06 10.81
N ALA A 83 -15.88 10.17 11.12
CA ALA A 83 -14.70 10.45 11.94
C ALA A 83 -13.57 11.19 11.20
N GLY A 84 -13.75 11.56 9.92
CA GLY A 84 -12.82 12.39 9.17
C GLY A 84 -11.95 11.69 8.13
N MET A 85 -12.18 10.39 7.85
CA MET A 85 -11.52 9.70 6.74
C MET A 85 -11.81 10.43 5.43
N SER A 86 -10.76 10.79 4.71
CA SER A 86 -10.91 11.57 3.47
C SER A 86 -11.35 10.69 2.30
N TYR A 87 -12.05 11.29 1.34
CA TYR A 87 -12.39 10.65 0.07
C TYR A 87 -11.17 10.04 -0.64
N ARG A 88 -10.07 10.80 -0.69
CA ARG A 88 -8.83 10.37 -1.36
C ARG A 88 -8.20 9.17 -0.65
N GLU A 89 -8.22 9.16 0.68
CA GLU A 89 -7.70 8.05 1.47
C GLU A 89 -8.50 6.78 1.24
N LEU A 90 -9.85 6.85 1.30
CA LEU A 90 -10.69 5.68 1.03
C LEU A 90 -10.50 5.15 -0.39
N LEU A 91 -10.43 6.05 -1.38
CA LEU A 91 -10.23 5.67 -2.78
C LEU A 91 -8.85 5.03 -3.01
N ALA A 92 -7.80 5.59 -2.39
CA ALA A 92 -6.45 5.00 -2.44
C ALA A 92 -6.40 3.65 -1.73
N GLY A 93 -7.04 3.53 -0.56
CA GLY A 93 -7.14 2.28 0.18
C GLY A 93 -7.85 1.20 -0.62
N LEU A 94 -8.97 1.52 -1.27
CA LEU A 94 -9.70 0.61 -2.14
C LEU A 94 -8.85 0.16 -3.33
N LEU A 95 -8.16 1.09 -3.99
CA LEU A 95 -7.27 0.77 -5.11
C LEU A 95 -6.16 -0.20 -4.68
N LEU A 96 -5.50 0.09 -3.56
CA LEU A 96 -4.38 -0.73 -3.06
C LEU A 96 -4.86 -2.09 -2.54
N ALA A 97 -6.03 -2.15 -1.91
CA ALA A 97 -6.66 -3.42 -1.55
C ALA A 97 -6.93 -4.27 -2.80
N GLY A 98 -7.45 -3.66 -3.86
CA GLY A 98 -7.60 -4.31 -5.16
C GLY A 98 -6.27 -4.84 -5.70
N VAL A 99 -5.25 -3.98 -5.81
CA VAL A 99 -3.93 -4.35 -6.36
C VAL A 99 -3.27 -5.48 -5.56
N ARG A 100 -3.38 -5.46 -4.23
CA ARG A 100 -2.76 -6.45 -3.36
C ARG A 100 -3.42 -7.83 -3.46
N ASN A 101 -4.73 -7.91 -3.67
CA ASN A 101 -5.50 -9.16 -3.56
C ASN A 101 -6.09 -9.65 -4.90
N VAL A 102 -5.73 -9.03 -6.02
CA VAL A 102 -6.23 -9.43 -7.34
C VAL A 102 -5.08 -9.98 -8.16
N GLU A 103 -5.11 -11.29 -8.40
CA GLU A 103 -4.17 -11.95 -9.27
C GLU A 103 -4.28 -11.38 -10.70
N PRO A 104 -3.22 -10.79 -11.26
CA PRO A 104 -3.28 -10.11 -12.57
C PRO A 104 -3.31 -11.09 -13.75
N ARG A 105 -2.91 -12.34 -13.55
CA ARG A 105 -2.61 -13.35 -14.59
C ARG A 105 -2.82 -14.76 -14.04
N PRO A 106 -3.01 -15.80 -14.87
CA PRO A 106 -2.96 -15.81 -16.34
C PRO A 106 -4.25 -15.31 -17.02
N SER A 107 -5.35 -15.20 -16.27
CA SER A 107 -6.65 -14.78 -16.81
C SER A 107 -7.04 -13.40 -16.30
N VAL A 108 -7.08 -12.41 -17.19
CA VAL A 108 -7.69 -11.08 -16.93
C VAL A 108 -9.22 -11.21 -16.88
N GLY A 109 -9.72 -11.80 -15.80
CA GLY A 109 -11.14 -12.07 -15.59
C GLY A 109 -11.88 -11.01 -14.78
N PHE A 110 -13.04 -11.39 -14.26
CA PHE A 110 -13.90 -10.54 -13.42
C PHE A 110 -13.17 -9.92 -12.22
N LYS A 111 -12.17 -10.62 -11.63
CA LYS A 111 -11.40 -10.11 -10.49
C LYS A 111 -10.71 -8.78 -10.77
N PHE A 112 -10.16 -8.60 -11.98
CA PHE A 112 -9.41 -7.40 -12.35
C PHE A 112 -10.29 -6.15 -12.42
N HIS A 113 -11.62 -6.32 -12.57
CA HIS A 113 -12.57 -5.20 -12.48
C HIS A 113 -12.55 -4.53 -11.10
N ALA A 114 -12.21 -5.25 -10.02
CA ALA A 114 -12.10 -4.65 -8.69
C ALA A 114 -11.04 -3.55 -8.63
N VAL A 115 -10.01 -3.60 -9.49
CA VAL A 115 -8.99 -2.56 -9.63
C VAL A 115 -9.42 -1.54 -10.69
N LEU A 116 -9.83 -1.99 -11.87
CA LEU A 116 -10.11 -1.10 -13.02
C LEU A 116 -11.29 -0.15 -12.77
N VAL A 117 -12.30 -0.59 -12.01
CA VAL A 117 -13.52 0.20 -11.80
C VAL A 117 -13.31 1.37 -10.83
N VAL A 118 -12.21 1.40 -10.07
CA VAL A 118 -11.97 2.43 -9.05
C VAL A 118 -11.90 3.83 -9.69
N HIS A 119 -11.26 3.95 -10.85
CA HIS A 119 -11.23 5.22 -11.56
C HIS A 119 -12.61 5.61 -12.12
N SER A 120 -13.37 4.64 -12.64
CA SER A 120 -14.75 4.89 -13.10
C SER A 120 -15.66 5.34 -11.96
N ALA A 121 -15.55 4.70 -10.79
CA ALA A 121 -16.27 5.10 -9.58
C ALA A 121 -15.87 6.52 -9.14
N HIS A 122 -14.60 6.87 -9.26
CA HIS A 122 -14.13 8.23 -9.00
C HIS A 122 -14.77 9.25 -9.95
N LEU A 123 -14.76 9.00 -11.26
CA LEU A 123 -15.39 9.87 -12.25
C LEU A 123 -16.90 10.00 -12.01
N ALA A 124 -17.60 8.89 -11.78
CA ALA A 124 -19.02 8.88 -11.48
C ALA A 124 -19.34 9.69 -10.21
N SER A 125 -18.51 9.56 -9.18
CA SER A 125 -18.60 10.36 -7.95
C SER A 125 -18.44 11.86 -8.23
N LEU A 126 -17.46 12.26 -9.06
CA LEU A 126 -17.28 13.68 -9.40
C LEU A 126 -18.43 14.25 -10.24
N SER A 127 -19.03 13.42 -11.08
CA SER A 127 -20.20 13.77 -11.90
C SER A 127 -21.53 13.73 -11.12
N SER A 128 -21.53 13.25 -9.88
CA SER A 128 -22.73 13.15 -9.04
C SER A 128 -23.00 14.43 -8.24
N PRO A 129 -24.27 14.70 -7.87
CA PRO A 129 -24.59 15.69 -6.85
C PRO A 129 -23.79 15.47 -5.57
N ALA A 130 -23.49 16.55 -4.83
CA ALA A 130 -22.63 16.48 -3.65
C ALA A 130 -23.08 15.46 -2.61
N ALA A 131 -24.40 15.29 -2.43
CA ALA A 131 -25.00 14.32 -1.52
C ALA A 131 -24.77 12.86 -1.92
N ASP A 132 -24.55 12.59 -3.21
CA ASP A 132 -24.52 11.24 -3.78
C ASP A 132 -23.10 10.75 -4.09
N ARG A 133 -22.08 11.59 -3.91
CA ARG A 133 -20.69 11.31 -4.32
C ARG A 133 -20.10 10.04 -3.69
N TRP A 134 -20.60 9.63 -2.53
CA TRP A 134 -20.14 8.41 -1.89
C TRP A 134 -20.74 7.14 -2.48
N LEU A 135 -21.90 7.22 -3.16
CA LEU A 135 -22.59 6.03 -3.68
C LEU A 135 -21.74 5.20 -4.66
N PRO A 136 -21.05 5.79 -5.66
CA PRO A 136 -20.18 5.03 -6.54
C PRO A 136 -19.01 4.36 -5.82
N VAL A 137 -18.49 5.00 -4.76
CA VAL A 137 -17.38 4.46 -3.96
C VAL A 137 -17.85 3.28 -3.10
N PHE A 138 -19.03 3.39 -2.47
CA PHE A 138 -19.63 2.29 -1.72
C PHE A 138 -19.97 1.09 -2.61
N TRP A 139 -20.46 1.33 -3.82
CA TRP A 139 -20.65 0.26 -4.81
C TRP A 139 -19.32 -0.43 -5.14
N ALA A 140 -18.24 0.34 -5.35
CA ALA A 140 -16.93 -0.23 -5.67
C ALA A 140 -16.33 -1.04 -4.50
N LEU A 141 -16.56 -0.62 -3.25
CA LEU A 141 -16.21 -1.40 -2.05
C LEU A 141 -16.93 -2.75 -2.01
N ASP A 142 -18.24 -2.76 -2.27
CA ASP A 142 -19.02 -4.00 -2.31
C ASP A 142 -18.60 -4.94 -3.46
N ASN A 143 -18.30 -4.37 -4.63
CA ASN A 143 -17.75 -5.09 -5.76
C ASN A 143 -16.37 -5.70 -5.42
N PHE A 144 -15.49 -4.95 -4.75
CA PHE A 144 -14.21 -5.49 -4.24
C PHE A 144 -14.43 -6.69 -3.32
N LYS A 145 -15.36 -6.63 -2.36
CA LYS A 145 -15.62 -7.77 -1.46
C LYS A 145 -16.19 -8.98 -2.19
N SER A 146 -16.97 -8.76 -3.25
CA SER A 146 -17.44 -9.85 -4.11
C SER A 146 -16.27 -10.53 -4.85
N ALA A 147 -15.33 -9.73 -5.37
CA ALA A 147 -14.13 -10.23 -6.04
C ALA A 147 -13.20 -10.96 -5.05
N GLN A 148 -12.95 -10.38 -3.87
CA GLN A 148 -12.12 -10.98 -2.82
C GLN A 148 -12.69 -12.32 -2.36
N ALA A 149 -14.00 -12.41 -2.09
CA ALA A 149 -14.63 -13.67 -1.68
C ALA A 149 -14.49 -14.77 -2.74
N ARG A 150 -14.48 -14.39 -4.03
CA ARG A 150 -14.22 -15.31 -5.13
C ARG A 150 -12.76 -15.74 -5.18
N ASP A 151 -11.84 -14.79 -4.99
CA ASP A 151 -10.41 -15.07 -4.98
C ASP A 151 -10.01 -16.10 -3.93
N VAL A 152 -10.58 -15.99 -2.71
CA VAL A 152 -10.42 -16.98 -1.64
C VAL A 152 -10.75 -18.42 -2.10
N ARG A 153 -11.76 -18.58 -2.96
CA ARG A 153 -12.17 -19.90 -3.49
C ARG A 153 -11.29 -20.40 -4.63
N GLU A 154 -10.49 -19.54 -5.22
CA GLU A 154 -9.70 -19.80 -6.43
C GLU A 154 -8.19 -19.80 -6.15
N GLY A 155 -7.78 -19.85 -4.88
CA GLY A 155 -6.36 -19.95 -4.48
C GLY A 155 -5.91 -18.88 -3.50
N ASN A 156 -6.73 -17.86 -3.24
CA ASN A 156 -6.48 -16.78 -2.29
C ASN A 156 -5.14 -16.08 -2.54
N TRP A 157 -4.97 -15.56 -3.75
CA TRP A 157 -3.73 -14.96 -4.19
C TRP A 157 -3.50 -13.62 -3.49
N THR A 158 -2.24 -13.33 -3.19
CA THR A 158 -1.78 -12.01 -2.76
C THR A 158 -0.50 -11.65 -3.50
N MET A 159 -0.34 -10.36 -3.79
CA MET A 159 0.86 -9.84 -4.45
C MET A 159 2.09 -10.10 -3.58
N PRO A 160 3.09 -10.86 -4.07
CA PRO A 160 4.30 -11.12 -3.30
C PRO A 160 5.19 -9.88 -3.24
N PRO A 161 6.15 -9.82 -2.28
CA PRO A 161 7.16 -8.79 -2.27
C PRO A 161 7.99 -8.80 -3.56
N VAL A 162 8.45 -7.62 -3.96
CA VAL A 162 9.35 -7.46 -5.10
C VAL A 162 10.63 -8.28 -4.90
N ASN A 163 11.00 -9.07 -5.91
CA ASN A 163 12.31 -9.72 -5.98
C ASN A 163 13.42 -8.70 -6.23
N GLN A 164 14.03 -8.21 -5.16
CA GLN A 164 15.03 -7.13 -5.22
C GLN A 164 16.26 -7.47 -6.07
N LYS A 165 16.58 -8.76 -6.25
CA LYS A 165 17.75 -9.19 -7.05
C LYS A 165 17.55 -8.98 -8.55
N GLN A 166 16.30 -8.94 -9.01
CA GLN A 166 15.96 -8.76 -10.42
C GLN A 166 15.77 -7.27 -10.78
N VAL A 167 15.64 -6.38 -9.80
CA VAL A 167 15.40 -4.95 -10.04
C VAL A 167 16.66 -4.32 -10.67
N PRO A 168 16.57 -3.78 -11.90
CA PRO A 168 17.71 -3.14 -12.55
C PRO A 168 18.04 -1.80 -11.87
N SER A 169 19.27 -1.33 -12.07
CA SER A 169 19.65 0.02 -11.66
C SER A 169 18.78 1.09 -12.34
N ALA A 170 18.63 2.25 -11.71
CA ALA A 170 17.85 3.37 -12.26
C ALA A 170 18.25 3.70 -13.71
N ALA A 171 19.56 3.79 -13.98
CA ALA A 171 20.10 4.08 -15.32
C ALA A 171 19.76 3.04 -16.40
N GLN A 172 19.38 1.82 -16.00
CA GLN A 172 19.03 0.71 -16.90
C GLN A 172 17.53 0.45 -16.96
N ALA A 173 16.76 0.85 -15.95
CA ALA A 173 15.34 0.50 -15.78
C ALA A 173 14.47 0.82 -17.00
N LYS A 174 14.57 2.03 -17.58
CA LYS A 174 13.79 2.43 -18.76
C LYS A 174 14.06 1.53 -19.98
N ARG A 175 15.34 1.18 -20.22
CA ARG A 175 15.72 0.27 -21.32
C ARG A 175 15.31 -1.17 -21.02
N ALA A 176 15.46 -1.62 -19.78
CA ALA A 176 15.05 -2.96 -19.35
C ALA A 176 13.54 -3.15 -19.52
N PHE A 177 12.74 -2.18 -19.06
CA PHE A 177 11.29 -2.22 -19.16
C PHE A 177 10.82 -2.30 -20.62
N ARG A 178 11.33 -1.42 -21.51
CA ARG A 178 11.00 -1.47 -22.94
C ARG A 178 11.33 -2.82 -23.57
N ARG A 179 12.49 -3.40 -23.25
CA ARG A 179 12.87 -4.73 -23.77
C ARG A 179 11.95 -5.83 -23.25
N ALA A 180 11.61 -5.81 -21.97
CA ALA A 180 10.72 -6.78 -21.36
C ALA A 180 9.31 -6.72 -22.00
N MET A 181 8.75 -5.52 -22.14
CA MET A 181 7.46 -5.29 -22.81
C MET A 181 7.48 -5.78 -24.26
N ASN A 182 8.53 -5.48 -25.04
CA ASN A 182 8.65 -5.94 -26.43
C ASN A 182 8.77 -7.47 -26.56
N ARG A 183 9.33 -8.13 -25.54
CA ARG A 183 9.51 -9.59 -25.51
C ARG A 183 8.37 -10.33 -24.83
N TRP A 184 7.38 -9.61 -24.30
CA TRP A 184 6.34 -10.19 -23.44
C TRP A 184 6.92 -10.98 -22.25
N ASP A 185 8.03 -10.47 -21.69
CA ASP A 185 8.69 -11.03 -20.51
C ASP A 185 8.12 -10.37 -19.25
N GLU A 186 7.17 -11.06 -18.60
CA GLU A 186 6.36 -10.53 -17.51
C GLU A 186 7.18 -10.25 -16.26
N GLU A 187 7.98 -11.23 -15.80
CA GLU A 187 8.83 -11.08 -14.61
C GLU A 187 9.85 -9.96 -14.80
N ALA A 188 10.48 -9.87 -15.98
CA ALA A 188 11.42 -8.80 -16.27
C ALA A 188 10.73 -7.43 -16.35
N ALA A 189 9.47 -7.37 -16.81
CA ALA A 189 8.70 -6.13 -16.86
C ALA A 189 8.38 -5.64 -15.44
N ASP A 190 7.93 -6.52 -14.56
CA ASP A 190 7.60 -6.21 -13.16
C ASP A 190 8.84 -5.73 -12.36
N ALA A 191 9.97 -6.41 -12.55
CA ALA A 191 11.23 -5.99 -11.93
C ALA A 191 11.71 -4.63 -12.49
N ALA A 192 11.62 -4.43 -13.80
CA ALA A 192 12.09 -3.21 -14.44
C ALA A 192 11.22 -1.99 -14.15
N VAL A 193 9.89 -2.14 -14.11
CA VAL A 193 8.99 -1.03 -13.74
C VAL A 193 9.21 -0.61 -12.29
N THR A 194 9.52 -1.55 -11.39
CA THR A 194 9.88 -1.22 -10.01
C THR A 194 11.14 -0.33 -9.95
N GLY A 195 12.18 -0.68 -10.71
CA GLY A 195 13.39 0.14 -10.82
C GLY A 195 13.12 1.52 -11.45
N LEU A 196 12.19 1.57 -12.40
CA LEU A 196 11.82 2.80 -13.10
C LEU A 196 11.12 3.79 -12.16
N VAL A 197 10.08 3.33 -11.46
CA VAL A 197 9.28 4.14 -10.52
C VAL A 197 10.11 4.62 -9.33
N ARG A 198 11.06 3.82 -8.84
CA ARG A 198 11.96 4.23 -7.75
C ARG A 198 13.06 5.19 -8.20
N GLY A 199 13.50 5.07 -9.44
CA GLY A 199 14.65 5.80 -9.97
C GLY A 199 14.33 7.10 -10.71
N HIS A 200 13.07 7.31 -11.12
CA HIS A 200 12.66 8.47 -11.90
C HIS A 200 11.43 9.12 -11.26
N GLY A 201 11.41 10.46 -11.21
CA GLY A 201 10.23 11.21 -10.79
C GLY A 201 9.13 11.15 -11.85
N ALA A 202 7.91 11.55 -11.48
CA ALA A 202 6.71 11.50 -12.34
C ALA A 202 6.80 12.32 -13.65
N ASN A 203 7.87 13.09 -13.87
CA ASN A 203 8.05 14.04 -14.97
C ASN A 203 9.14 13.60 -16.00
N GLN A 204 9.50 12.31 -16.10
CA GLN A 204 10.51 11.79 -17.06
C GLN A 204 10.09 10.49 -17.78
#